data_AF-A0A7S2LNI0-F1
#
_entry.id   AF-A0A7S2LNI0-F1
#
_cell.length_a   1.000
_cell.length_b   1.000
_cell.length_c   1.000
_cell.angle_alpha   90.00
_cell.angle_beta   90.00
_cell.angle_gamma   90.00
#
_symmetry.space_group_name_H-M   'P 1'
#
loop_
_entity.id
_entity.type
_entity.pdbx_description
1 polymer ?
#
loop_
_entity_poly.entity_id
_entity_poly.type
_entity_poly.pdbx_seq_one_letter_code
_entity_poly.pdbx_strand_id
1 'polypeptide(L)'
;MCSRSDNKNPPQAASRTDDVKEQLDDSESSPWPEDHNLSASPTSCGCILQSISSMYNKLMYSYMTQIFKKGAAQRIDKSKDAQLTQHDLYRTPKNIDAAHLNSEFWSIYEQTEQHFKRTLWIVVRKTFIPAGVYQLFALTAQISIPMCVMKLLQALESGRSG
;
A
#
# COMPACT_ATOMS: atom_id res chain seq x y z
N MET A 1 -9.66 -5.88 -69.83
CA MET A 1 -8.19 -5.90 -69.60
C MET A 1 -7.93 -4.94 -68.45
N CYS A 2 -7.81 -5.46 -67.21
CA CYS A 2 -6.53 -5.61 -66.48
C CYS A 2 -5.86 -4.23 -66.25
N SER A 3 -5.61 -3.71 -65.04
CA SER A 3 -5.24 -4.36 -63.79
C SER A 3 -5.46 -3.47 -62.57
N ARG A 4 -5.68 -4.14 -61.45
CA ARG A 4 -5.63 -3.71 -60.05
C ARG A 4 -4.22 -3.28 -59.66
N SER A 5 -4.08 -2.25 -58.83
CA SER A 5 -2.90 -2.05 -57.98
C SER A 5 -3.31 -1.34 -56.69
N ASP A 6 -3.43 -2.15 -55.65
CA ASP A 6 -3.43 -1.78 -54.25
C ASP A 6 -2.13 -1.02 -53.92
N ASN A 7 -2.22 0.19 -53.36
CA ASN A 7 -1.07 0.82 -52.69
C ASN A 7 -1.41 1.03 -51.22
N LYS A 8 -0.90 0.09 -50.42
CA LYS A 8 -0.93 0.05 -48.97
C LYS A 8 0.46 0.47 -48.52
N ASN A 9 0.59 1.62 -47.86
CA ASN A 9 1.69 1.79 -46.90
C ASN A 9 1.35 2.82 -45.79
N PRO A 10 1.88 2.56 -44.57
CA PRO A 10 1.36 3.06 -43.29
C PRO A 10 1.91 4.44 -42.90
N PRO A 11 1.28 5.15 -41.94
CA PRO A 11 1.94 6.28 -41.29
C PRO A 11 3.15 5.78 -40.49
N GLN A 12 4.31 6.27 -40.91
CA GLN A 12 5.60 6.04 -40.30
C GLN A 12 5.64 6.54 -38.85
N ALA A 13 6.26 5.72 -38.02
CA ALA A 13 6.74 6.05 -36.70
C ALA A 13 7.64 7.30 -36.75
N ALA A 14 7.23 8.35 -36.05
CA ALA A 14 8.14 9.39 -35.61
C ALA A 14 8.57 9.04 -34.18
N SER A 15 9.72 8.38 -34.08
CA SER A 15 10.54 8.37 -32.87
C SER A 15 10.76 9.79 -32.40
N ARG A 16 10.30 10.09 -31.19
CA ARG A 16 10.93 11.12 -30.35
C ARG A 16 11.28 10.46 -29.03
N THR A 17 12.42 9.78 -29.07
CA THR A 17 13.23 9.43 -27.91
C THR A 17 13.72 10.73 -27.29
N ASP A 18 12.98 11.26 -26.34
CA ASP A 18 13.57 12.08 -25.29
C ASP A 18 14.01 11.10 -24.20
N ASP A 19 15.28 10.70 -24.30
CA ASP A 19 16.07 10.03 -23.30
C ASP A 19 16.09 10.84 -22.00
N VAL A 20 15.07 10.69 -21.16
CA VAL A 20 15.24 10.86 -19.72
C VAL A 20 15.63 9.49 -19.19
N LYS A 21 16.93 9.23 -19.27
CA LYS A 21 17.59 8.15 -18.54
C LYS A 21 17.51 8.52 -17.07
N GLU A 22 16.36 8.26 -16.45
CA GLU A 22 16.20 8.25 -15.01
C GLU A 22 16.95 7.02 -14.51
N GLN A 23 18.27 7.18 -14.45
CA GLN A 23 19.19 6.27 -13.79
C GLN A 23 18.90 6.44 -12.29
N LEU A 24 17.81 5.79 -11.87
CA LEU A 24 17.35 5.72 -10.50
C LEU A 24 18.45 4.97 -9.75
N ASP A 25 19.23 5.72 -8.99
CA ASP A 25 20.21 5.19 -8.05
C ASP A 25 19.42 4.45 -6.95
N ASP A 26 19.13 3.18 -7.22
CA ASP A 26 18.25 2.30 -6.44
C ASP A 26 18.91 1.84 -5.12
N SER A 27 19.98 2.54 -4.71
CA SER A 27 20.92 2.16 -3.65
C SER A 27 20.78 2.99 -2.38
N GLU A 28 20.06 4.12 -2.39
CA GLU A 28 20.07 5.08 -1.28
C GLU A 28 18.76 5.22 -0.50
N SER A 29 17.68 4.53 -0.92
CA SER A 29 16.42 4.52 -0.17
C SER A 29 16.40 3.40 0.86
N SER A 30 15.91 3.72 2.07
CA SER A 30 15.77 2.71 3.11
C SER A 30 14.76 1.63 2.69
N PRO A 31 15.06 0.34 2.93
CA PRO A 31 14.13 -0.75 2.65
C PRO A 31 12.83 -0.58 3.42
N TRP A 32 11.76 -1.19 2.91
CA TRP A 32 10.45 -1.09 3.54
C TRP A 32 10.52 -1.69 4.97
N PRO A 33 10.09 -0.95 6.01
CA PRO A 33 10.29 -1.37 7.41
C PRO A 33 9.64 -2.71 7.76
N GLU A 34 8.60 -3.10 7.01
CA GLU A 34 7.86 -4.33 7.27
C GLU A 34 8.55 -5.59 6.73
N ASP A 35 9.52 -5.46 5.82
CA ASP A 35 10.17 -6.58 5.12
C ASP A 35 11.22 -7.30 6.00
N HIS A 36 11.67 -6.67 7.09
CA HIS A 36 12.72 -7.21 7.98
C HIS A 36 12.25 -8.31 8.96
N ASN A 37 10.95 -8.58 9.05
CA ASN A 37 10.37 -9.41 10.12
C ASN A 37 10.47 -10.92 9.90
N LEU A 38 11.01 -11.39 8.78
CA LEU A 38 11.07 -12.83 8.44
C LEU A 38 12.41 -13.51 8.82
N SER A 39 13.38 -12.78 9.40
CA SER A 39 14.75 -13.28 9.61
C SER A 39 15.19 -13.38 11.09
N ALA A 40 14.25 -13.52 12.03
CA ALA A 40 14.59 -13.77 13.44
C ALA A 40 14.48 -15.27 13.78
N SER A 41 15.63 -15.91 14.01
CA SER A 41 15.75 -17.31 14.47
C SER A 41 14.87 -17.61 15.70
N PRO A 42 14.29 -18.81 15.79
CA PRO A 42 13.34 -19.16 16.85
C PRO A 42 14.10 -19.48 18.14
N THR A 43 13.97 -18.64 19.16
CA THR A 43 14.27 -19.02 20.55
C THR A 43 13.00 -18.91 21.38
N SER A 44 12.58 -20.06 21.90
CA SER A 44 11.20 -20.54 22.09
C SER A 44 10.26 -19.79 23.06
N CYS A 45 10.64 -18.65 23.66
CA CYS A 45 9.74 -17.91 24.56
C CYS A 45 9.66 -16.39 24.31
N GLY A 46 10.55 -15.80 23.52
CA GLY A 46 10.50 -14.38 23.15
C GLY A 46 9.64 -14.09 21.90
N CYS A 47 9.33 -15.13 21.12
CA CYS A 47 8.74 -14.98 19.78
C CYS A 47 7.33 -14.40 19.79
N ILE A 48 6.50 -14.70 20.80
CA ILE A 48 5.10 -14.24 20.84
C ILE A 48 5.04 -12.73 21.09
N LEU A 49 5.78 -12.24 22.09
CA LEU A 49 5.83 -10.80 22.41
C LEU A 49 6.47 -10.00 21.26
N GLN A 50 7.52 -10.55 20.63
CA GLN A 50 8.17 -9.91 19.49
C GLN A 50 7.27 -9.88 18.24
N SER A 51 6.48 -10.93 18.02
CA SER A 51 5.48 -10.97 16.94
C SER A 51 4.37 -9.95 17.18
N ILE A 52 3.87 -9.83 18.41
CA ILE A 52 2.83 -8.84 18.77
C ILE A 52 3.36 -7.41 18.61
N SER A 53 4.59 -7.14 19.06
CA SER A 53 5.22 -5.82 18.92
C SER A 53 5.43 -5.45 17.45
N SER A 54 5.90 -6.40 16.63
CA SER A 54 6.07 -6.21 15.18
C SER A 54 4.73 -5.97 14.47
N MET A 55 3.70 -6.77 14.79
CA MET A 55 2.35 -6.58 14.28
C MET A 55 1.76 -5.23 14.71
N TYR A 56 2.01 -4.79 15.94
CA TYR A 56 1.56 -3.48 16.41
C TYR A 56 2.23 -2.34 15.66
N ASN A 57 3.55 -2.41 15.46
CA ASN A 57 4.30 -1.41 14.69
C ASN A 57 3.80 -1.30 13.24
N LYS A 58 3.44 -2.45 12.64
CA LYS A 58 2.80 -2.53 11.32
C LYS A 58 1.38 -1.95 11.32
N LEU A 59 0.56 -2.31 12.31
CA LEU A 59 -0.83 -1.86 12.39
C LEU A 59 -0.94 -0.36 12.64
N MET A 60 -0.06 0.19 13.48
CA MET A 60 -0.04 1.60 13.84
C MET A 60 0.81 2.47 12.90
N TYR A 61 1.39 1.90 11.85
CA TYR A 61 2.28 2.62 10.92
C TYR A 61 3.36 3.42 11.67
N SER A 62 3.95 2.83 12.72
CA SER A 62 4.85 3.54 13.66
C SER A 62 6.03 4.21 12.95
N TYR A 63 6.51 3.59 11.86
CA TYR A 63 7.60 4.09 11.02
C TYR A 63 7.30 5.44 10.32
N MET A 64 6.03 5.77 10.08
CA MET A 64 5.64 7.05 9.48
C MET A 64 5.88 8.25 10.41
N THR A 65 5.98 7.99 11.72
CA THR A 65 6.24 9.03 12.72
C THR A 65 7.53 9.81 12.43
N GLN A 66 8.56 9.17 11.87
CA GLN A 66 9.83 9.84 11.56
C GLN A 66 9.68 10.84 10.41
N ILE A 67 8.96 10.45 9.35
CA ILE A 67 8.64 11.30 8.21
C ILE A 67 7.82 12.51 8.67
N PHE A 68 6.81 12.27 9.53
CA PHE A 68 5.99 13.35 10.07
C PHE A 68 6.75 14.29 11.00
N LYS A 69 7.68 13.78 11.81
CA LYS A 69 8.54 14.62 12.67
C LYS A 69 9.45 15.52 11.84
N LYS A 70 10.08 15.00 10.79
CA LYS A 70 10.87 15.80 9.85
C LYS A 70 10.01 16.85 9.14
N GLY A 71 8.82 16.48 8.66
CA GLY A 71 7.89 17.42 8.04
C GLY A 71 7.37 18.51 8.98
N ALA A 72 7.18 18.20 10.26
CA ALA A 72 6.83 19.21 11.26
C ALA A 72 8.00 20.18 11.51
N ALA A 73 9.24 19.68 11.56
CA ALA A 73 10.43 20.51 11.72
C ALA A 73 10.64 21.46 10.54
N GLN A 74 10.35 21.04 9.31
CA GLN A 74 10.40 21.89 8.11
C GLN A 74 9.53 23.15 8.20
N ARG A 75 8.41 23.09 8.93
CA ARG A 75 7.51 24.24 9.10
C ARG A 75 8.07 25.28 10.07
N ILE A 76 8.91 24.85 11.01
CA ILE A 76 9.48 25.69 12.08
C ILE A 76 10.81 26.26 11.60
N ASP A 77 11.68 25.40 11.07
CA ASP A 77 12.99 25.76 10.54
C ASP A 77 13.03 25.55 9.02
N LYS A 78 13.26 26.63 8.28
CA LYS A 78 13.43 26.59 6.81
C LYS A 78 14.85 26.16 6.38
N SER A 79 15.62 25.53 7.27
CA SER A 79 16.96 25.05 6.95
C SER A 79 16.87 23.90 5.93
N LYS A 80 17.90 23.77 5.09
CA LYS A 80 17.95 22.72 4.06
C LYS A 80 17.92 21.30 4.67
N ASP A 81 18.46 21.14 5.87
CA ASP A 81 18.51 19.86 6.59
C ASP A 81 17.14 19.42 7.16
N ALA A 82 16.18 20.35 7.22
CA ALA A 82 14.83 20.09 7.71
C ALA A 82 13.83 19.77 6.57
N GLN A 83 14.24 19.85 5.30
CA GLN A 83 13.35 19.54 4.18
C GLN A 83 13.26 18.03 3.96
N LEU A 84 12.04 17.51 3.73
CA LEU A 84 11.90 16.13 3.27
C LEU A 84 12.56 15.97 1.91
N THR A 85 13.47 15.01 1.83
CA THR A 85 14.15 14.62 0.59
C THR A 85 13.70 13.25 0.13
N GLN A 86 14.06 12.86 -1.10
CA GLN A 86 13.76 11.54 -1.62
C GLN A 86 14.40 10.41 -0.80
N HIS A 87 15.50 10.68 -0.12
CA HIS A 87 16.19 9.73 0.76
C HIS A 87 15.40 9.42 2.05
N ASP A 88 14.45 10.29 2.43
CA ASP A 88 13.57 10.08 3.59
C ASP A 88 12.36 9.19 3.26
N LEU A 89 12.14 8.89 1.98
CA LEU A 89 11.08 8.01 1.52
C LEU A 89 11.56 6.56 1.54
N TYR A 90 10.70 5.67 2.05
CA TYR A 90 10.93 4.24 1.98
C TYR A 90 10.77 3.74 0.55
N ARG A 91 11.58 2.75 0.18
CA ARG A 91 11.45 2.05 -1.10
C ARG A 91 10.08 1.39 -1.23
N THR A 92 9.47 1.47 -2.41
CA THR A 92 8.24 0.74 -2.74
C THR A 92 8.43 -0.76 -2.51
N PRO A 93 7.57 -1.41 -1.70
CA PRO A 93 7.71 -2.84 -1.44
C PRO A 93 7.39 -3.65 -2.70
N LYS A 94 8.07 -4.79 -2.86
CA LYS A 94 8.08 -5.59 -4.10
C LYS A 94 6.70 -6.08 -4.54
N ASN A 95 5.78 -6.23 -3.59
CA ASN A 95 4.41 -6.69 -3.84
C ASN A 95 3.50 -5.63 -4.47
N ILE A 96 3.85 -4.34 -4.39
CA ILE A 96 3.12 -3.25 -5.04
C ILE A 96 3.95 -2.53 -6.12
N ASP A 97 5.13 -3.07 -6.42
CA ASP A 97 5.99 -2.55 -7.47
C ASP A 97 5.28 -2.64 -8.83
N ALA A 98 5.37 -1.56 -9.61
CA ALA A 98 4.66 -1.42 -10.87
C ALA A 98 5.14 -2.45 -11.90
N ALA A 99 6.45 -2.73 -11.94
CA ALA A 99 7.02 -3.72 -12.87
C ALA A 99 6.48 -5.12 -12.57
N HIS A 100 6.45 -5.50 -11.28
CA HIS A 100 5.89 -6.77 -10.83
C HIS A 100 4.38 -6.88 -11.14
N LEU A 101 3.59 -5.88 -10.74
CA LEU A 101 2.14 -5.87 -10.97
C LEU A 101 1.78 -5.89 -12.46
N ASN A 102 2.56 -5.20 -13.31
CA ASN A 102 2.35 -5.20 -14.75
C ASN A 102 2.59 -6.60 -15.34
N SER A 103 3.68 -7.26 -14.94
CA SER A 103 3.96 -8.63 -15.38
C SER A 103 2.88 -9.63 -14.93
N GLU A 104 2.40 -9.49 -13.69
CA GLU A 104 1.31 -10.31 -13.15
C GLU A 104 0.00 -10.05 -13.92
N PHE A 105 -0.33 -8.79 -14.19
CA PHE A 105 -1.52 -8.41 -14.94
C PHE A 105 -1.55 -9.03 -16.34
N TRP A 106 -0.47 -8.89 -17.13
CA TRP A 106 -0.42 -9.45 -18.49
C TRP A 106 -0.49 -10.98 -18.49
N SER A 107 0.17 -11.65 -17.53
CA SER A 107 0.11 -13.11 -17.40
C SER A 107 -1.32 -13.62 -17.16
N ILE A 108 -2.12 -12.90 -16.36
CA ILE A 108 -3.50 -13.25 -16.06
C ILE A 108 -4.42 -12.83 -17.23
N TYR A 109 -4.10 -11.73 -17.92
CA TYR A 109 -4.86 -11.25 -19.08
C TYR A 109 -4.86 -12.27 -20.22
N GLU A 110 -3.71 -12.87 -20.51
CA GLU A 110 -3.56 -13.94 -21.52
C GLU A 110 -4.36 -15.19 -21.14
N GLN A 111 -4.37 -15.56 -19.86
CA GLN A 111 -5.13 -16.72 -19.36
C GLN A 111 -6.65 -16.50 -19.34
N THR A 112 -7.11 -15.25 -19.31
CA THR A 112 -8.54 -14.91 -19.14
C THR A 112 -9.20 -14.51 -20.47
N GLU A 113 -8.67 -14.98 -21.60
CA GLU A 113 -9.19 -14.70 -22.95
C GLU A 113 -9.39 -13.19 -23.20
N GLN A 114 -8.49 -12.34 -22.68
CA GLN A 114 -8.52 -10.88 -22.86
C GLN A 114 -9.71 -10.15 -22.19
N HIS A 115 -10.38 -10.78 -21.20
CA HIS A 115 -11.43 -10.11 -20.42
C HIS A 115 -10.86 -9.18 -19.34
N PHE A 116 -10.62 -7.92 -19.73
CA PHE A 116 -10.05 -6.87 -18.87
C PHE A 116 -10.67 -6.77 -17.47
N LYS A 117 -12.02 -6.70 -17.37
CA LYS A 117 -12.72 -6.54 -16.08
C LYS A 117 -12.44 -7.70 -15.11
N ARG A 118 -12.37 -8.92 -15.63
CA ARG A 118 -12.15 -10.13 -14.84
C ARG A 118 -10.70 -10.23 -14.37
N THR A 119 -9.75 -9.91 -15.25
CA THR A 119 -8.33 -9.79 -14.90
C THR A 119 -8.11 -8.75 -13.81
N LEU A 120 -8.69 -7.55 -13.96
CA LEU A 120 -8.57 -6.47 -12.98
C LEU A 120 -9.11 -6.91 -11.61
N TRP A 121 -10.27 -7.57 -11.57
CA TRP A 121 -10.84 -8.09 -10.34
C TRP A 121 -9.94 -9.14 -9.66
N ILE A 122 -9.29 -10.02 -10.43
CA ILE A 122 -8.39 -11.05 -9.90
C ILE A 122 -7.13 -10.44 -9.27
N VAL A 123 -6.60 -9.37 -9.84
CA VAL A 123 -5.43 -8.67 -9.30
C VAL A 123 -5.82 -7.88 -8.06
N VAL A 124 -6.92 -7.10 -8.12
CA VAL A 124 -7.34 -6.19 -7.05
C VAL A 124 -8.00 -6.91 -5.86
N ARG A 125 -8.61 -8.09 -6.04
CA ARG A 125 -9.27 -8.81 -4.93
C ARG A 125 -8.34 -9.11 -3.75
N LYS A 126 -7.04 -9.30 -4.02
CA LYS A 126 -6.03 -9.64 -3.00
C LYS A 126 -5.92 -8.54 -1.93
N THR A 127 -6.07 -7.27 -2.33
CA THR A 127 -6.04 -6.11 -1.42
C THR A 127 -7.45 -5.66 -1.01
N PHE A 128 -8.45 -5.83 -1.86
CA PHE A 128 -9.81 -5.34 -1.58
C PHE A 128 -10.56 -6.14 -0.51
N ILE A 129 -10.42 -7.47 -0.51
CA ILE A 129 -11.10 -8.34 0.49
C ILE A 129 -10.68 -7.99 1.93
N PRO A 130 -9.37 -7.96 2.28
CA PRO A 130 -8.98 -7.62 3.65
C PRO A 130 -9.39 -6.20 4.03
N ALA A 131 -9.31 -5.23 3.10
CA ALA A 131 -9.79 -3.86 3.34
C ALA A 131 -11.28 -3.84 3.73
N GLY A 132 -12.11 -4.61 3.04
CA GLY A 132 -13.54 -4.76 3.38
C GLY A 132 -13.77 -5.35 4.77
N VAL A 133 -12.96 -6.33 5.19
CA VAL A 133 -13.04 -6.92 6.54
C VAL A 133 -12.70 -5.88 7.62
N TYR A 134 -11.62 -5.11 7.43
CA TYR A 134 -11.26 -4.04 8.38
C TYR A 134 -12.35 -2.96 8.46
N GLN A 135 -12.95 -2.59 7.33
CA GLN A 135 -14.06 -1.64 7.30
C GLN A 135 -15.29 -2.17 8.06
N LEU A 136 -15.65 -3.44 7.89
CA LEU A 136 -16.76 -4.05 8.62
C LEU A 136 -16.51 -4.06 10.14
N PHE A 137 -15.28 -4.36 10.55
CA PHE A 137 -14.91 -4.31 11.95
C PHE A 137 -15.00 -2.88 12.51
N ALA A 138 -14.51 -1.89 11.77
CA ALA A 138 -14.59 -0.49 12.17
C ALA A 138 -16.05 -0.03 12.34
N LEU A 139 -16.94 -0.39 11.41
CA LEU A 139 -18.38 -0.08 11.52
C LEU A 139 -19.03 -0.76 12.73
N THR A 140 -18.68 -2.02 12.98
CA THR A 140 -19.19 -2.77 14.13
C THR A 140 -18.75 -2.12 15.45
N ALA A 141 -17.50 -1.67 15.53
CA ALA A 141 -16.97 -0.94 16.68
C ALA A 141 -17.66 0.43 16.85
N GLN A 142 -17.95 1.14 15.75
CA GLN A 142 -18.66 2.42 15.81
C GLN A 142 -20.10 2.27 16.35
N ILE A 143 -20.77 1.16 16.06
CA ILE A 143 -22.13 0.89 16.56
C ILE A 143 -22.09 0.35 18.01
N SER A 144 -21.03 -0.36 18.40
CA SER A 144 -20.92 -0.92 19.76
C SER A 144 -20.74 0.15 20.83
N ILE A 145 -20.00 1.23 20.54
CA ILE A 145 -19.75 2.34 21.48
C ILE A 145 -21.06 2.97 22.02
N PRO A 146 -21.98 3.49 21.18
CA PRO A 146 -23.22 4.10 21.65
C PRO A 146 -24.12 3.09 22.38
N MET A 147 -24.13 1.83 21.96
CA MET A 147 -24.87 0.76 22.65
C MET A 147 -24.33 0.49 24.05
N CYS A 148 -23.00 0.42 24.21
CA CYS A 148 -22.35 0.29 25.51
C CYS A 148 -22.67 1.48 26.41
N VAL A 149 -22.60 2.71 25.89
CA VAL A 149 -22.94 3.93 26.66
C VAL A 149 -24.40 3.87 27.13
N MET A 150 -25.33 3.48 26.25
CA MET A 150 -26.75 3.38 26.60
C MET A 150 -26.99 2.34 27.71
N LYS A 151 -26.34 1.18 27.64
CA LYS A 151 -26.43 0.14 28.67
C LYS A 151 -25.80 0.56 29.99
N LEU A 152 -24.68 1.25 29.95
CA LEU A 152 -24.02 1.78 31.13
C LEU A 152 -24.89 2.82 31.84
N LEU A 153 -25.51 3.74 31.08
CA LEU A 153 -26.44 4.74 31.63
C LEU A 153 -27.68 4.08 32.25
N GLN A 154 -28.27 3.09 31.57
CA GLN A 154 -29.41 2.32 32.11
C GLN A 154 -29.06 1.61 33.43
N ALA A 155 -27.87 1.01 33.53
CA ALA A 155 -27.40 0.34 34.73
C ALA A 155 -27.18 1.33 35.89
N LEU A 156 -26.60 2.50 35.61
CA LEU A 156 -26.39 3.55 36.60
C LEU A 156 -27.69 4.17 37.10
N GLU A 157 -28.67 4.38 36.23
CA GLU A 157 -29.98 4.92 36.60
C GLU A 157 -30.78 3.92 37.45
N SER A 158 -30.74 2.64 37.08
CA SER A 158 -31.40 1.56 37.83
C SER A 158 -30.75 1.31 39.20
N GLY A 159 -29.42 1.43 39.28
CA GLY A 159 -28.68 1.25 40.54
C GLY A 159 -28.74 2.46 41.48
N ARG A 160 -29.12 3.65 40.99
CA ARG A 160 -29.24 4.88 41.78
C ARG A 160 -30.66 5.14 42.31
N SER A 161 -31.64 4.34 41.87
CA SER A 161 -33.04 4.42 42.28
C SER A 161 -33.45 3.38 43.35
N GLY A 162 -32.47 2.71 43.97
CA GLY A 162 -32.66 1.72 45.04
C GLY A 162 -32.04 2.17 46.36
#